data_AF-A0A7J7JXY4-F1
#
_entry.id   AF-A0A7J7JXY4-F1
#
_cell.length_a   1.000
_cell.length_b   1.000
_cell.length_c   1.000
_cell.angle_alpha   90.00
_cell.angle_beta   90.00
_cell.angle_gamma   90.00
#
_symmetry.space_group_name_H-M   'P 1'
#
loop_
_entity.id
_entity.type
_entity.pdbx_description
1 polymer ?
#
loop_
_entity_poly.entity_id
_entity_poly.type
_entity_poly.pdbx_seq_one_letter_code
_entity_poly.pdbx_strand_id
1 'polypeptide(L)'
;MVQYIFNDQFTLFVCLTLKAVFTALVPAFRSVYIMCLMFVGQGFMEGIAQIGVFCISIRLGGRKRNGMYLQAVCLGVSIGSICGPFIARPFLADSTNSHRVKQTTWHTDGSQLNETLPQNYTSVLTELVPPILSSNTTFGQLHNSSFGEQPTIPSDLDDEEFTKTHVYFYYIIMGVISCIPATLFCIQHRRSGLPIRNAKSSSSQSDSMSFKDCSAPLSLTLIFMFMVSLLQFGTQQTYKTKGVYISSLFWTFLCFGRLAGIWIAKYLSSFQILLIDIIVGIIGAIFLTIFSAQSAVVLWIFTAVLGFAYSTTNGAVFSWAANHLPDDTYVIVVLTIGESLGVLVEPTLVTSIFKLTGPMTLMYIMLIGFLVMLLSIMSAQFIVTKCCEDGKLDSLAGKRLDEDYD
;
A
#
# COMPACT_ATOMS: atom_id res chain seq x y z
N MET A 1 7.24 -25.58 19.20
CA MET A 1 6.29 -24.50 18.85
C MET A 1 6.44 -23.27 19.76
N VAL A 2 6.39 -23.40 21.10
CA VAL A 2 6.49 -22.27 22.06
C VAL A 2 7.80 -21.47 21.96
N GLN A 3 8.94 -22.11 21.70
CA GLN A 3 10.24 -21.43 21.60
C GLN A 3 10.39 -20.49 20.40
N TYR A 4 9.81 -20.85 19.25
CA TYR A 4 9.82 -19.98 18.08
C TYR A 4 8.96 -18.73 18.30
N ILE A 5 7.77 -18.90 18.92
CA ILE A 5 6.87 -17.79 19.26
C ILE A 5 7.57 -16.78 20.20
N PHE A 6 8.39 -17.27 21.14
CA PHE A 6 9.11 -16.42 22.09
C PHE A 6 10.17 -15.53 21.41
N ASN A 7 10.91 -16.08 20.45
CA ASN A 7 11.90 -15.33 19.66
C ASN A 7 11.23 -14.32 18.72
N ASP A 8 10.07 -14.68 18.14
CA ASP A 8 9.33 -13.80 17.25
C ASP A 8 8.79 -12.56 17.99
N GLN A 9 8.25 -12.72 19.20
CA GLN A 9 7.76 -11.58 20.01
C GLN A 9 8.89 -10.59 20.37
N PHE A 10 10.09 -11.11 20.69
CA PHE A 10 11.24 -10.26 20.95
C PHE A 10 11.71 -9.53 19.68
N THR A 11 11.74 -10.24 18.55
CA THR A 11 12.07 -9.67 17.24
C THR A 11 11.09 -8.54 16.89
N LEU A 12 9.79 -8.75 17.09
CA LEU A 12 8.77 -7.71 16.90
C LEU A 12 8.98 -6.50 17.82
N PHE A 13 9.30 -6.72 19.09
CA PHE A 13 9.61 -5.63 20.01
C PHE A 13 10.79 -4.77 19.52
N VAL A 14 11.89 -5.42 19.10
CA VAL A 14 13.08 -4.73 18.60
C VAL A 14 12.78 -3.96 17.31
N CYS A 15 12.14 -4.60 16.33
CA CYS A 15 11.79 -3.96 15.05
C CYS A 15 10.83 -2.78 15.23
N LEU A 16 9.79 -2.91 16.06
CA LEU A 16 8.84 -1.83 16.31
C LEU A 16 9.48 -0.66 17.07
N THR A 17 10.39 -0.94 18.01
CA THR A 17 11.13 0.11 18.73
C THR A 17 12.07 0.85 17.78
N LEU A 18 12.83 0.13 16.96
CA LEU A 18 13.71 0.76 15.95
C LEU A 18 12.92 1.56 14.92
N LYS A 19 11.77 1.05 14.46
CA LYS A 19 10.83 1.79 13.59
C LYS A 19 10.41 3.10 14.26
N ALA A 20 9.99 3.06 15.53
CA ALA A 20 9.56 4.25 16.27
C ALA A 20 10.68 5.30 16.40
N VAL A 21 11.92 4.84 16.67
CA VAL A 21 13.10 5.71 16.75
C VAL A 21 13.39 6.36 15.40
N PHE A 22 13.41 5.59 14.30
CA PHE A 22 13.62 6.16 12.97
C PHE A 22 12.56 7.19 12.63
N THR A 23 11.27 6.89 12.84
CA THR A 23 10.16 7.82 12.59
C THR A 23 10.29 9.12 13.39
N ALA A 24 10.63 9.05 14.68
CA ALA A 24 10.75 10.22 15.54
C ALA A 24 11.99 11.08 15.19
N LEU A 25 13.05 10.47 14.65
CA LEU A 25 14.29 11.15 14.29
C LEU A 25 14.26 11.80 12.89
N VAL A 26 13.36 11.39 11.98
CA VAL A 26 13.20 12.02 10.65
C VAL A 26 13.24 13.56 10.69
N PRO A 27 12.44 14.26 11.54
CA PRO A 27 12.43 15.72 11.54
C PRO A 27 13.68 16.37 12.16
N ALA A 28 14.55 15.61 12.85
CA ALA A 28 15.75 16.16 13.48
C ALA A 28 16.84 16.51 12.45
N PHE A 29 16.77 15.93 11.25
CA PHE A 29 17.78 16.11 10.21
C PHE A 29 17.29 17.10 9.15
N ARG A 30 18.14 18.04 8.74
CA ARG A 30 17.85 18.97 7.63
C ARG A 30 18.29 18.43 6.26
N SER A 31 19.18 17.43 6.25
CA SER A 31 19.67 16.83 5.00
C SER A 31 18.68 15.80 4.47
N VAL A 32 18.22 15.99 3.23
CA VAL A 32 17.31 15.08 2.53
C VAL A 32 17.88 13.67 2.46
N TYR A 33 19.19 13.51 2.23
CA TYR A 33 19.84 12.20 2.18
C TYR A 33 19.71 11.42 3.49
N ILE A 34 19.82 12.11 4.62
CA ILE A 34 19.66 11.48 5.94
C ILE A 34 18.19 11.12 6.18
N MET A 35 17.25 11.99 5.80
CA MET A 35 15.82 11.65 5.87
C MET A 35 15.49 10.41 5.04
N CYS A 36 16.00 10.32 3.80
CA CYS A 36 15.84 9.13 2.96
C CYS A 36 16.40 7.87 3.63
N LEU A 37 17.59 7.95 4.22
CA LEU A 37 18.19 6.83 4.95
C LEU A 37 17.32 6.38 6.13
N MET A 38 16.73 7.33 6.88
CA MET A 38 15.80 7.01 7.97
C MET A 38 14.52 6.32 7.45
N PHE A 39 13.96 6.77 6.32
CA PHE A 39 12.80 6.11 5.70
C PHE A 39 13.12 4.70 5.21
N VAL A 40 14.32 4.46 4.66
CA VAL A 40 14.77 3.11 4.29
C VAL A 40 14.85 2.22 5.54
N GLY A 41 15.45 2.73 6.62
CA GLY A 41 15.50 2.02 7.90
C GLY A 41 14.12 1.69 8.45
N GLN A 42 13.19 2.65 8.38
CA GLN A 42 11.79 2.45 8.77
C GLN A 42 11.12 1.34 7.94
N GLY A 43 11.24 1.39 6.61
CA GLY A 43 10.64 0.41 5.71
C GLY A 43 11.20 -1.00 5.92
N PHE A 44 12.50 -1.13 6.18
CA PHE A 44 13.12 -2.42 6.49
C PHE A 44 12.57 -3.03 7.79
N MET A 45 12.47 -2.23 8.86
CA MET A 45 11.91 -2.69 10.13
C MET A 45 10.43 -3.05 10.01
N GLU A 46 9.67 -2.29 9.22
CA GLU A 46 8.26 -2.55 8.92
C GLU A 46 8.06 -3.89 8.18
N GLY A 47 8.90 -4.19 7.19
CA GLY A 47 8.85 -5.47 6.46
C GLY A 47 9.09 -6.68 7.39
N ILE A 48 10.13 -6.62 8.23
CA ILE A 48 10.41 -7.70 9.21
C ILE A 48 9.26 -7.84 10.19
N ALA A 49 8.76 -6.72 10.73
CA ALA A 49 7.64 -6.75 11.68
C ALA A 49 6.36 -7.33 11.06
N GLN A 50 6.06 -6.98 9.81
CA GLN A 50 4.89 -7.48 9.09
C GLN A 50 4.96 -9.00 8.91
N ILE A 51 6.10 -9.53 8.47
CA ILE A 51 6.32 -10.98 8.33
C ILE A 51 6.12 -11.68 9.68
N GLY A 52 6.71 -11.15 10.75
CA GLY A 52 6.57 -11.71 12.10
C GLY A 52 5.11 -11.74 12.59
N VAL A 53 4.35 -10.67 12.37
CA VAL A 53 2.93 -10.61 12.73
C VAL A 53 2.10 -11.65 11.96
N PHE A 54 2.34 -11.82 10.66
CA PHE A 54 1.64 -12.86 9.88
C PHE A 54 2.03 -14.27 10.31
N CYS A 55 3.31 -14.54 10.56
CA CYS A 55 3.78 -15.84 11.09
C CYS A 55 3.10 -16.18 12.42
N ILE A 56 3.10 -15.25 13.38
CA ILE A 56 2.44 -15.44 14.68
C ILE A 56 0.94 -15.68 14.49
N SER A 57 0.27 -14.92 13.61
CA SER A 57 -1.17 -15.05 13.37
C SER A 57 -1.55 -16.42 12.79
N ILE A 58 -0.73 -16.93 11.87
CA ILE A 58 -0.93 -18.26 11.28
C ILE A 58 -0.74 -19.34 12.34
N ARG A 59 0.30 -19.22 13.17
CA ARG A 59 0.59 -20.18 14.25
C ARG A 59 -0.47 -20.17 15.35
N LEU A 60 -1.01 -19.00 15.71
CA LEU A 60 -2.10 -18.86 16.68
C LEU A 60 -3.42 -19.46 16.15
N GLY A 61 -3.69 -19.29 14.86
CA GLY A 61 -4.91 -19.81 14.24
C GLY A 61 -4.88 -21.29 13.87
N GLY A 62 -3.69 -21.87 13.74
CA GLY A 62 -3.52 -23.20 13.16
C GLY A 62 -4.13 -23.29 11.75
N ARG A 63 -4.20 -24.51 11.18
CA ARG A 63 -4.71 -24.70 9.82
C ARG A 63 -6.18 -24.32 9.62
N LYS A 64 -7.01 -24.43 10.67
CA LYS A 64 -8.47 -24.22 10.57
C LYS A 64 -8.90 -22.77 10.77
N ARG A 65 -8.17 -21.98 11.57
CA ARG A 65 -8.61 -20.62 11.96
C ARG A 65 -7.62 -19.52 11.58
N ASN A 66 -6.48 -19.83 10.95
CA ASN A 66 -5.51 -18.81 10.53
C ASN A 66 -6.11 -17.70 9.66
N GLY A 67 -7.08 -18.00 8.80
CA GLY A 67 -7.79 -17.02 8.00
C GLY A 67 -8.44 -15.92 8.84
N MET A 68 -9.12 -16.29 9.92
CA MET A 68 -9.76 -15.34 10.83
C MET A 68 -8.75 -14.38 11.50
N TYR A 69 -7.61 -14.91 11.96
CA TYR A 69 -6.56 -14.09 12.59
C TYR A 69 -5.87 -13.17 11.57
N LEU A 70 -5.61 -13.66 10.36
CA LEU A 70 -5.04 -12.84 9.29
C LEU A 70 -5.99 -11.71 8.88
N GLN A 71 -7.29 -11.97 8.77
CA GLN A 71 -8.27 -10.91 8.51
C GLN A 71 -8.32 -9.88 9.64
N ALA A 72 -8.19 -10.31 10.90
CA ALA A 72 -8.14 -9.40 12.05
C ALA A 72 -6.90 -8.49 12.03
N VAL A 73 -5.72 -9.02 11.66
CA VAL A 73 -4.51 -8.21 11.47
C VAL A 73 -4.72 -7.19 10.35
N CYS A 74 -5.23 -7.64 9.20
CA CYS A 74 -5.51 -6.75 8.08
C CYS A 74 -6.54 -5.66 8.44
N LEU A 75 -7.54 -5.97 9.28
CA LEU A 75 -8.48 -4.96 9.78
C LEU A 75 -7.76 -3.87 10.57
N GLY A 76 -6.82 -4.25 11.44
CA GLY A 76 -5.99 -3.29 12.19
C GLY A 76 -5.22 -2.35 11.27
N VAL A 77 -4.63 -2.86 10.19
CA VAL A 77 -3.97 -2.05 9.17
C VAL A 77 -4.94 -1.07 8.51
N SER A 78 -6.15 -1.51 8.16
CA SER A 78 -7.17 -0.63 7.54
C SER A 78 -7.63 0.50 8.46
N ILE A 79 -7.82 0.21 9.75
CA ILE A 79 -8.16 1.23 10.75
C ILE A 79 -7.03 2.27 10.81
N GLY A 80 -5.77 1.83 10.80
CA GLY A 80 -4.60 2.70 10.72
C GLY A 80 -4.61 3.61 9.49
N SER A 81 -4.92 3.07 8.31
CA SER A 81 -5.01 3.84 7.07
C SER A 81 -6.13 4.89 7.07
N ILE A 82 -7.24 4.62 7.76
CA ILE A 82 -8.33 5.61 7.92
C ILE A 82 -7.90 6.68 8.92
N CYS A 83 -7.36 6.31 10.08
CA CYS A 83 -6.99 7.23 11.15
C CYS A 83 -5.80 8.13 10.80
N GLY A 84 -4.81 7.62 10.05
CA GLY A 84 -3.55 8.32 9.73
C GLY A 84 -3.76 9.71 9.12
N PRO A 85 -4.53 9.85 8.02
CA PRO A 85 -4.83 11.15 7.43
C PRO A 85 -5.53 12.12 8.40
N PHE A 86 -6.44 11.65 9.27
CA PHE A 86 -7.09 12.52 10.25
C PHE A 86 -6.12 13.04 11.31
N ILE A 87 -5.17 12.21 11.74
CA ILE A 87 -4.10 12.61 12.67
C ILE A 87 -3.14 13.60 11.98
N ALA A 88 -2.85 13.41 10.69
CA ALA A 88 -1.93 14.28 9.94
C ALA A 88 -2.51 15.66 9.62
N ARG A 89 -3.82 15.74 9.31
CA ARG A 89 -4.52 16.97 8.88
C ARG A 89 -4.15 18.25 9.63
N PRO A 90 -4.20 18.33 10.97
CA PRO A 90 -3.92 19.56 11.70
C PRO A 90 -2.45 20.02 11.64
N PHE A 91 -1.53 19.15 11.20
CA PHE A 91 -0.09 19.45 11.13
C PHE A 91 0.39 19.77 9.72
N LEU A 92 -0.49 19.66 8.71
CA LEU A 92 -0.21 20.03 7.33
C LEU A 92 -0.38 21.55 7.17
N ALA A 93 0.37 22.15 6.24
CA ALA A 93 0.30 23.59 5.99
C ALA A 93 -1.09 24.00 5.51
N ASP A 94 -1.64 25.04 6.16
CA ASP A 94 -2.94 25.60 5.83
C ASP A 94 -2.87 26.34 4.49
N SER A 95 -3.67 25.91 3.51
CA SER A 95 -3.73 26.55 2.18
C SER A 95 -4.38 27.93 2.18
N THR A 96 -4.86 28.40 3.34
CA THR A 96 -5.54 29.68 3.54
C THR A 96 -4.64 30.89 3.28
N ASN A 97 -3.32 30.77 3.42
CA ASN A 97 -2.40 31.85 3.09
C ASN A 97 -2.18 32.02 1.56
N SER A 98 -2.41 30.98 0.76
CA SER A 98 -2.32 31.08 -0.71
C SER A 98 -3.48 31.87 -1.33
N HIS A 99 -4.59 32.05 -0.60
CA HIS A 99 -5.72 32.89 -1.03
C HIS A 99 -5.58 34.35 -0.63
N ARG A 100 -4.82 34.68 0.44
CA ARG A 100 -4.59 36.07 0.85
C ARG A 100 -3.59 36.81 -0.05
N VAL A 101 -2.65 36.11 -0.68
CA VAL A 101 -1.69 36.72 -1.63
C VAL A 101 -2.36 37.10 -2.96
N LYS A 102 -3.53 36.57 -3.28
CA LYS A 102 -4.28 36.97 -4.49
C LYS A 102 -5.22 38.16 -4.29
N GLN A 103 -5.33 38.71 -3.07
CA GLN A 103 -6.39 39.67 -2.74
C GLN A 103 -5.88 41.06 -2.29
N THR A 104 -4.62 41.41 -2.56
CA THR A 104 -4.05 42.74 -2.23
C THR A 104 -3.58 43.56 -3.44
N THR A 105 -4.12 43.30 -4.62
CA THR A 105 -4.09 44.20 -5.80
C THR A 105 -5.16 43.62 -6.74
N TRP A 106 -6.34 44.21 -6.97
CA TRP A 106 -6.63 45.51 -7.56
C TRP A 106 -8.04 45.97 -7.14
N HIS A 107 -8.17 47.16 -6.58
CA HIS A 107 -9.41 47.93 -6.70
C HIS A 107 -9.35 48.66 -8.04
N THR A 108 -10.09 48.19 -9.04
CA THR A 108 -10.57 49.06 -10.12
C THR A 108 -11.85 48.46 -10.72
N ASP A 109 -12.82 49.35 -10.87
CA ASP A 109 -14.19 49.10 -11.31
C ASP A 109 -14.31 48.39 -12.67
N GLY A 110 -15.40 47.63 -12.80
CA GLY A 110 -16.13 47.53 -14.05
C GLY A 110 -15.64 46.55 -15.11
N SER A 111 -16.51 45.56 -15.36
CA SER A 111 -16.81 44.95 -16.67
C SER A 111 -15.99 43.75 -17.18
N GLN A 112 -16.76 42.70 -17.53
CA GLN A 112 -16.53 41.64 -18.53
C GLN A 112 -15.46 40.56 -18.23
N LEU A 113 -15.99 39.38 -17.89
CA LEU A 113 -15.30 38.08 -17.90
C LEU A 113 -14.83 37.71 -19.30
N ASN A 114 -13.52 37.49 -19.48
CA ASN A 114 -12.96 36.57 -20.48
C ASN A 114 -11.62 36.04 -19.93
N GLU A 115 -11.64 34.83 -19.37
CA GLU A 115 -10.43 34.12 -18.96
C GLU A 115 -9.73 33.52 -20.19
N THR A 116 -8.59 34.08 -20.57
CA THR A 116 -7.59 33.43 -21.43
C THR A 116 -6.39 32.99 -20.59
N LEU A 117 -6.02 31.71 -20.74
CA LEU A 117 -4.88 31.04 -20.09
C LEU A 117 -3.56 31.85 -20.18
N PRO A 118 -2.74 31.93 -19.11
CA PRO A 118 -1.35 32.31 -19.25
C PRO A 118 -0.49 31.07 -19.60
N GLN A 119 -0.09 30.98 -20.88
CA GLN A 119 1.04 30.16 -21.31
C GLN A 119 2.34 30.94 -21.07
N ASN A 120 3.05 30.68 -19.97
CA ASN A 120 4.49 30.95 -19.92
C ASN A 120 5.18 30.19 -18.78
N TYR A 121 5.50 28.92 -19.00
CA TYR A 121 6.52 28.17 -18.24
C TYR A 121 7.20 27.20 -19.20
N THR A 122 8.04 27.73 -20.08
CA THR A 122 9.02 26.94 -20.84
C THR A 122 10.37 27.64 -20.73
N SER A 123 11.06 27.39 -19.64
CA SER A 123 12.53 27.43 -19.61
C SER A 123 13.01 26.33 -18.68
N VAL A 124 14.11 25.68 -19.05
CA VAL A 124 14.79 24.56 -18.38
C VAL A 124 14.27 23.15 -18.70
N LEU A 125 14.28 22.74 -19.98
CA LEU A 125 14.61 21.37 -20.40
C LEU A 125 14.95 21.34 -21.90
N THR A 126 16.19 21.63 -22.29
CA THR A 126 16.83 20.99 -23.47
C THR A 126 18.34 21.25 -23.49
N GLU A 127 19.09 20.45 -22.74
CA GLU A 127 20.43 20.05 -23.13
C GLU A 127 20.26 18.70 -23.85
N LEU A 128 20.54 18.67 -25.16
CA LEU A 128 20.99 17.53 -25.99
C LEU A 128 20.53 17.72 -27.46
N VAL A 129 21.52 17.92 -28.34
CA VAL A 129 21.58 17.72 -29.82
C VAL A 129 21.61 19.01 -30.71
N PRO A 130 22.50 19.09 -31.74
CA PRO A 130 23.10 20.32 -32.31
C PRO A 130 22.37 20.96 -33.53
N PRO A 131 22.90 22.09 -34.09
CA PRO A 131 22.11 23.11 -34.79
C PRO A 131 21.99 22.88 -36.30
N ILE A 132 20.86 23.29 -36.88
CA ILE A 132 20.76 23.57 -38.32
C ILE A 132 20.22 24.99 -38.53
N LEU A 133 21.03 25.72 -39.29
CA LEU A 133 20.92 27.05 -39.89
C LEU A 133 19.55 27.44 -40.49
N SER A 134 19.17 28.72 -40.33
CA SER A 134 18.66 29.68 -41.36
C SER A 134 17.77 30.75 -40.67
N SER A 135 18.26 31.98 -40.41
CA SER A 135 18.42 33.16 -41.28
C SER A 135 17.14 33.99 -41.51
N ASN A 136 17.30 35.32 -41.33
CA ASN A 136 16.46 36.46 -41.81
C ASN A 136 15.22 36.79 -40.96
N THR A 137 14.84 38.04 -40.61
CA THR A 137 15.22 39.39 -41.07
C THR A 137 14.56 40.46 -40.15
N THR A 138 15.34 41.44 -39.72
CA THR A 138 15.09 42.91 -39.67
C THR A 138 13.70 43.56 -39.43
N PHE A 139 13.69 44.43 -38.40
CA PHE A 139 13.34 45.88 -38.42
C PHE A 139 11.89 46.37 -38.24
N GLY A 140 11.68 47.22 -37.23
CA GLY A 140 10.49 48.06 -37.04
C GLY A 140 10.49 48.80 -35.70
N GLN A 141 10.87 50.08 -35.72
CA GLN A 141 11.00 51.01 -34.59
C GLN A 141 9.67 51.45 -33.94
N LEU A 142 9.70 51.86 -32.66
CA LEU A 142 8.97 53.01 -32.05
C LEU A 142 9.40 53.12 -30.56
N HIS A 143 10.38 53.96 -30.22
CA HIS A 143 10.31 55.37 -29.78
C HIS A 143 9.86 55.60 -28.32
N ASN A 144 10.88 55.77 -27.47
CA ASN A 144 11.09 56.68 -26.31
C ASN A 144 9.93 57.48 -25.68
N SER A 145 9.86 57.41 -24.34
CA SER A 145 9.71 58.46 -23.30
C SER A 145 9.08 57.80 -22.06
N SER A 146 9.43 58.02 -20.79
CA SER A 146 10.09 59.13 -20.10
C SER A 146 10.60 58.67 -18.72
N PHE A 147 11.61 59.38 -18.23
CA PHE A 147 12.26 59.31 -16.92
C PHE A 147 11.31 59.37 -15.71
N GLY A 148 11.71 58.67 -14.64
CA GLY A 148 11.51 59.12 -13.26
C GLY A 148 10.53 58.30 -12.41
N GLU A 149 11.03 57.26 -11.75
CA GLU A 149 10.88 57.08 -10.29
C GLU A 149 11.67 55.86 -9.83
N GLN A 150 12.59 56.11 -8.91
CA GLN A 150 13.45 55.14 -8.26
C GLN A 150 12.61 54.40 -7.21
N PRO A 151 12.50 53.06 -7.21
CA PRO A 151 11.75 52.37 -6.17
C PRO A 151 12.57 52.43 -4.88
N THR A 152 12.15 53.27 -3.95
CA THR A 152 12.52 53.17 -2.54
C THR A 152 12.10 51.80 -2.04
N ILE A 153 13.09 50.93 -1.82
CA ILE A 153 12.95 49.65 -1.15
C ILE A 153 12.40 49.92 0.26
N PRO A 154 11.22 49.42 0.64
CA PRO A 154 10.82 49.39 2.03
C PRO A 154 11.73 48.40 2.74
N SER A 155 12.67 48.93 3.51
CA SER A 155 13.63 48.20 4.32
C SER A 155 13.03 47.81 5.67
N ASP A 156 11.84 47.19 5.67
CA ASP A 156 11.16 46.65 6.86
C ASP A 156 10.09 45.64 6.39
N LEU A 157 10.55 44.45 6.01
CA LEU A 157 9.76 43.22 6.14
C LEU A 157 10.61 42.28 6.95
N ASP A 158 10.41 42.38 8.26
CA ASP A 158 10.85 41.43 9.26
C ASP A 158 10.72 40.01 8.71
N ASP A 159 11.80 39.24 8.89
CA ASP A 159 11.87 37.78 8.87
C ASP A 159 10.66 37.13 8.21
N GLU A 160 10.76 36.87 6.89
CA GLU A 160 9.88 35.96 6.17
C GLU A 160 9.65 34.76 7.08
N GLU A 161 8.47 34.74 7.70
CA GLU A 161 8.04 33.75 8.66
C GLU A 161 7.92 32.46 7.87
N PHE A 162 9.07 31.80 7.69
CA PHE A 162 9.24 30.58 6.94
C PHE A 162 8.25 29.63 7.54
N THR A 163 7.13 29.46 6.84
CA THR A 163 5.90 28.84 7.30
C THR A 163 6.28 27.60 8.08
N LYS A 164 6.30 27.68 9.42
CA LYS A 164 6.84 26.62 10.27
C LYS A 164 5.89 25.46 10.11
N THR A 165 6.23 24.56 9.20
CA THR A 165 5.45 23.37 8.94
C THR A 165 5.55 22.53 10.21
N HIS A 166 4.46 22.48 10.98
CA HIS A 166 4.35 21.75 12.25
C HIS A 166 4.42 20.22 12.10
N VAL A 167 4.91 19.76 10.95
CA VAL A 167 5.06 18.36 10.55
C VAL A 167 5.96 17.60 11.52
N TYR A 168 6.92 18.26 12.18
CA TYR A 168 7.76 17.62 13.19
C TYR A 168 6.95 17.06 14.38
N PHE A 169 5.87 17.74 14.79
CA PHE A 169 5.00 17.23 15.86
C PHE A 169 4.28 15.95 15.42
N TYR A 170 3.86 15.87 14.15
CA TYR A 170 3.25 14.67 13.60
C TYR A 170 4.20 13.46 13.67
N TYR A 171 5.47 13.61 13.29
CA TYR A 171 6.46 12.53 13.39
C TYR A 171 6.71 12.06 14.83
N ILE A 172 6.77 13.00 15.79
CA ILE A 172 6.92 12.66 17.22
C ILE A 172 5.69 11.89 17.71
N ILE A 173 4.48 12.37 17.40
CA ILE A 173 3.23 11.70 17.78
C ILE A 173 3.18 10.28 17.21
N MET A 174 3.52 10.11 15.92
CA MET A 174 3.56 8.80 15.26
C MET A 174 4.61 7.86 15.87
N GLY A 175 5.76 8.39 16.27
CA GLY A 175 6.77 7.66 17.03
C GLY A 175 6.22 7.14 18.36
N VAL A 176 5.56 8.00 19.15
CA VAL A 176 4.95 7.64 20.44
C VAL A 176 3.84 6.59 20.29
N ILE A 177 2.96 6.76 19.31
CA ILE A 177 1.89 5.78 19.02
C ILE A 177 2.51 4.41 18.66
N SER A 178 3.60 4.41 17.90
CA SER A 178 4.32 3.18 17.50
C SER A 178 5.00 2.47 18.68
N CYS A 179 5.30 3.17 19.77
CA CYS A 179 5.84 2.56 21.00
C CYS A 179 4.80 1.72 21.76
N ILE A 180 3.50 2.01 21.61
CA ILE A 180 2.42 1.27 22.29
C ILE A 180 2.47 -0.24 21.94
N PRO A 181 2.41 -0.67 20.68
CA PRO A 181 2.50 -2.09 20.34
C PRO A 181 3.85 -2.70 20.74
N ALA A 182 4.96 -1.96 20.65
CA ALA A 182 6.27 -2.43 21.09
C ALA A 182 6.26 -2.79 22.60
N THR A 183 5.73 -1.90 23.45
CA THR A 183 5.62 -2.17 24.90
C THR A 183 4.71 -3.36 25.20
N LEU A 184 3.60 -3.53 24.46
CA LEU A 184 2.71 -4.68 24.61
C LEU A 184 3.42 -5.99 24.28
N PHE A 185 4.19 -6.06 23.18
CA PHE A 185 4.99 -7.24 22.86
C PHE A 185 6.10 -7.49 23.88
N CYS A 186 6.71 -6.43 24.44
CA CYS A 186 7.68 -6.56 25.53
C CYS A 186 7.04 -7.16 26.80
N ILE A 187 5.84 -6.68 27.19
CA ILE A 187 5.10 -7.20 28.34
C ILE A 187 4.70 -8.65 28.10
N GLN A 188 4.20 -8.99 26.91
CA GLN A 188 3.85 -10.37 26.54
C GLN A 188 5.08 -11.28 26.61
N HIS A 189 6.20 -10.84 26.05
CA HIS A 189 7.46 -11.59 26.11
C HIS A 189 7.90 -11.83 27.56
N ARG A 190 7.86 -10.81 28.42
CA ARG A 190 8.19 -10.95 29.85
C ARG A 190 7.21 -11.84 30.62
N ARG A 191 5.92 -11.77 30.32
CA ARG A 191 4.88 -12.61 30.94
C ARG A 191 4.94 -14.08 30.49
N SER A 192 5.52 -14.33 29.32
CA SER A 192 5.70 -15.69 28.78
C SER A 192 6.90 -16.43 29.39
N GLY A 193 7.60 -15.84 30.37
CA GLY A 193 8.90 -16.33 30.85
C GLY A 193 8.86 -17.73 31.49
N LEU A 194 9.52 -18.72 30.83
CA LEU A 194 10.20 -19.91 31.38
C LEU A 194 10.74 -20.83 30.25
N PRO A 195 11.73 -21.70 30.52
CA PRO A 195 13.13 -21.57 30.10
C PRO A 195 13.43 -21.95 28.63
N ILE A 196 14.53 -21.37 28.13
CA ILE A 196 15.29 -21.77 26.95
C ILE A 196 15.83 -23.18 27.18
N ARG A 197 15.05 -24.22 26.90
CA ARG A 197 15.58 -25.58 26.82
C ARG A 197 15.92 -25.85 25.38
N ASN A 198 17.18 -25.66 24.98
CA ASN A 198 17.72 -25.98 23.65
C ASN A 198 17.04 -27.23 23.08
N ALA A 199 15.95 -27.03 22.32
CA ALA A 199 15.35 -28.11 21.58
C ALA A 199 16.29 -28.27 20.41
N LYS A 200 17.15 -29.30 20.48
CA LYS A 200 17.76 -29.90 19.29
C LYS A 200 16.71 -29.83 18.20
N SER A 201 17.10 -29.29 17.06
CA SER A 201 16.32 -29.30 15.83
C SER A 201 15.75 -30.70 15.62
N SER A 202 14.57 -30.98 16.16
CA SER A 202 13.72 -32.04 15.67
C SER A 202 13.16 -31.45 14.38
N SER A 203 13.98 -31.54 13.35
CA SER A 203 13.52 -31.79 12.00
C SER A 203 12.61 -33.01 12.11
N SER A 204 11.35 -32.78 12.49
CA SER A 204 10.27 -33.64 12.05
C SER A 204 10.33 -33.49 10.54
N GLN A 205 11.03 -34.45 9.95
CA GLN A 205 11.08 -34.76 8.55
C GLN A 205 9.66 -35.20 8.18
N SER A 206 8.72 -34.24 8.21
CA SER A 206 7.44 -34.31 7.53
C SER A 206 7.84 -34.36 6.07
N ASP A 207 7.48 -35.43 5.37
CA ASP A 207 7.67 -35.58 3.92
C ASP A 207 7.08 -34.35 3.21
N SER A 208 7.91 -33.32 3.06
CA SER A 208 7.53 -32.05 2.47
C SER A 208 7.62 -32.23 0.98
N MET A 209 6.56 -31.82 0.27
CA MET A 209 6.61 -31.55 -1.15
C MET A 209 7.95 -30.86 -1.47
N SER A 210 8.74 -31.44 -2.37
CA SER A 210 10.09 -30.95 -2.65
C SER A 210 10.02 -29.46 -3.02
N PHE A 211 10.99 -28.65 -2.58
CA PHE A 211 11.04 -27.22 -2.90
C PHE A 211 10.86 -26.92 -4.40
N LYS A 212 11.27 -27.87 -5.26
CA LYS A 212 11.08 -27.83 -6.71
C LYS A 212 9.62 -28.03 -7.16
N ASP A 213 8.86 -28.85 -6.44
CA ASP A 213 7.45 -29.13 -6.72
C ASP A 213 6.55 -27.95 -6.28
N CYS A 214 7.04 -27.11 -5.36
CA CYS A 214 6.27 -25.98 -4.81
C CYS A 214 6.64 -24.60 -5.39
N SER A 215 7.69 -24.51 -6.21
CA SER A 215 8.14 -23.22 -6.76
C SER A 215 7.12 -22.58 -7.70
N ALA A 216 6.39 -23.39 -8.47
CA ALA A 216 5.36 -22.92 -9.41
C ALA A 216 4.12 -22.31 -8.71
N PRO A 217 3.42 -23.00 -7.78
CA PRO A 217 2.29 -22.41 -7.07
C PRO A 217 2.71 -21.21 -6.20
N LEU A 218 3.93 -21.22 -5.67
CA LEU A 218 4.48 -20.08 -4.94
C LEU A 218 4.71 -18.86 -5.85
N SER A 219 5.28 -19.06 -7.05
CA SER A 219 5.45 -17.99 -8.03
C SER A 219 4.12 -17.41 -8.48
N LEU A 220 3.11 -18.26 -8.71
CA LEU A 220 1.76 -17.83 -9.09
C LEU A 220 1.08 -17.01 -7.99
N THR A 221 1.26 -17.38 -6.72
CA THR A 221 0.74 -16.59 -5.60
C THR A 221 1.51 -15.29 -5.34
N LEU A 222 2.80 -15.23 -5.70
CA LEU A 222 3.54 -13.97 -5.75
C LEU A 222 2.96 -13.04 -6.82
N ILE A 223 2.71 -13.55 -8.03
CA ILE A 223 2.09 -12.77 -9.12
C ILE A 223 0.70 -12.28 -8.68
N PHE A 224 -0.06 -13.13 -7.99
CA PHE A 224 -1.34 -12.75 -7.41
C PHE A 224 -1.21 -11.55 -6.47
N MET A 225 -0.28 -11.61 -5.51
CA MET A 225 -0.07 -10.51 -4.54
C MET A 225 0.44 -9.23 -5.17
N PHE A 226 1.31 -9.37 -6.18
CA PHE A 226 1.75 -8.25 -7.00
C PHE A 226 0.55 -7.56 -7.66
N MET A 227 -0.34 -8.33 -8.29
CA MET A 227 -1.54 -7.78 -8.94
C MET A 227 -2.53 -7.18 -7.95
N VAL A 228 -2.76 -7.80 -6.79
CA VAL A 228 -3.63 -7.21 -5.76
C VAL A 228 -3.13 -5.82 -5.38
N SER A 229 -1.83 -5.70 -5.12
CA SER A 229 -1.23 -4.46 -4.65
C SER A 229 -1.20 -3.39 -5.74
N LEU A 230 -0.91 -3.79 -7.00
CA LEU A 230 -0.90 -2.90 -8.17
C LEU A 230 -2.27 -2.23 -8.42
N LEU A 231 -3.36 -2.89 -8.03
CA LEU A 231 -4.71 -2.43 -8.33
C LEU A 231 -5.33 -1.57 -7.21
N GLN A 232 -4.70 -1.53 -6.04
CA GLN A 232 -5.29 -0.97 -4.82
C GLN A 232 -5.30 0.58 -4.82
N PHE A 233 -4.27 1.25 -5.35
CA PHE A 233 -4.22 2.72 -5.48
C PHE A 233 -4.57 3.24 -6.88
N GLY A 234 -4.73 2.39 -7.90
CA GLY A 234 -5.23 2.83 -9.21
C GLY A 234 -6.53 3.64 -9.09
N THR A 235 -7.43 3.25 -8.19
CA THR A 235 -8.70 3.97 -7.93
C THR A 235 -8.53 5.41 -7.42
N GLN A 236 -7.33 5.79 -6.94
CA GLN A 236 -7.06 7.06 -6.26
C GLN A 236 -6.79 8.22 -7.22
N GLN A 237 -6.29 7.95 -8.43
CA GLN A 237 -5.78 8.99 -9.34
C GLN A 237 -6.83 9.61 -10.27
N THR A 238 -8.08 9.16 -10.23
CA THR A 238 -8.97 9.34 -11.38
C THR A 238 -9.51 10.75 -11.60
N TYR A 239 -9.59 11.67 -10.62
CA TYR A 239 -10.12 13.02 -10.89
C TYR A 239 -9.58 14.10 -9.92
N LYS A 240 -9.06 15.22 -10.47
CA LYS A 240 -8.37 16.34 -9.77
C LYS A 240 -9.17 17.09 -8.67
N THR A 241 -10.37 16.65 -8.30
CA THR A 241 -11.14 17.22 -7.16
C THR A 241 -12.11 16.22 -6.52
N LYS A 242 -12.67 15.27 -7.28
CA LYS A 242 -13.55 14.20 -6.75
C LYS A 242 -12.80 12.89 -6.39
N GLY A 243 -11.59 12.70 -6.89
CA GLY A 243 -10.80 11.48 -6.68
C GLY A 243 -10.51 11.18 -5.21
N VAL A 244 -10.32 12.22 -4.39
CA VAL A 244 -10.08 12.07 -2.94
C VAL A 244 -11.28 11.41 -2.22
N TYR A 245 -12.51 11.76 -2.60
CA TYR A 245 -13.70 11.18 -1.99
C TYR A 245 -13.95 9.74 -2.46
N ILE A 246 -13.70 9.45 -3.73
CA ILE A 246 -13.78 8.10 -4.31
C ILE A 246 -12.75 7.18 -3.65
N SER A 247 -11.51 7.67 -3.48
CA SER A 247 -10.45 7.02 -2.70
C SER A 247 -10.88 6.75 -1.26
N SER A 248 -11.47 7.74 -0.59
CA SER A 248 -11.93 7.59 0.80
C SER A 248 -13.03 6.54 0.91
N LEU A 249 -13.96 6.51 -0.06
CA LEU A 249 -15.01 5.50 -0.12
C LEU A 249 -14.42 4.09 -0.30
N PHE A 250 -13.44 3.95 -1.21
CA PHE A 250 -12.72 2.69 -1.42
C PHE A 250 -12.10 2.17 -0.11
N TRP A 251 -11.29 2.99 0.57
CA TRP A 251 -10.64 2.61 1.83
C TRP A 251 -11.63 2.30 2.95
N THR A 252 -12.76 3.01 2.99
CA THR A 252 -13.83 2.77 3.96
C THR A 252 -14.47 1.39 3.75
N PHE A 253 -14.86 1.08 2.51
CA PHE A 253 -15.43 -0.22 2.19
C PHE A 253 -14.42 -1.35 2.28
N LEU A 254 -13.14 -1.07 2.06
CA LEU A 254 -12.06 -2.02 2.33
C LEU A 254 -11.93 -2.34 3.83
N CYS A 255 -12.12 -1.36 4.72
CA CYS A 255 -12.17 -1.60 6.16
C CYS A 255 -13.41 -2.41 6.57
N PHE A 256 -14.60 -2.05 6.08
CA PHE A 256 -15.83 -2.79 6.37
C PHE A 256 -15.80 -4.21 5.83
N GLY A 257 -15.24 -4.40 4.63
CA GLY A 257 -15.07 -5.72 4.03
C GLY A 257 -14.16 -6.62 4.88
N ARG A 258 -13.08 -6.08 5.46
CA ARG A 258 -12.23 -6.85 6.40
C ARG A 258 -12.95 -7.21 7.69
N LEU A 259 -13.77 -6.30 8.22
CA LEU A 259 -14.61 -6.59 9.39
C LEU A 259 -15.59 -7.73 9.08
N ALA A 260 -16.29 -7.68 7.94
CA ALA A 260 -17.14 -8.77 7.47
C ALA A 260 -16.33 -10.05 7.22
N GLY A 261 -15.12 -9.91 6.70
CA GLY A 261 -14.17 -10.97 6.40
C GLY A 261 -13.80 -11.85 7.58
N ILE A 262 -13.70 -11.28 8.79
CA ILE A 262 -13.47 -12.05 10.02
C ILE A 262 -14.63 -13.04 10.25
N TRP A 263 -15.87 -12.61 10.04
CA TRP A 263 -17.05 -13.46 10.18
C TRP A 263 -17.16 -14.47 9.05
N ILE A 264 -16.90 -14.05 7.81
CA ILE A 264 -16.95 -14.90 6.62
C ILE A 264 -15.90 -16.03 6.72
N ALA A 265 -14.69 -15.71 7.20
CA ALA A 265 -13.59 -16.67 7.41
C ALA A 265 -13.88 -17.74 8.46
N LYS A 266 -14.97 -17.62 9.24
CA LYS A 266 -15.43 -18.68 10.14
C LYS A 266 -16.17 -19.80 9.39
N TYR A 267 -16.83 -19.46 8.28
CA TYR A 267 -17.75 -20.36 7.59
C TYR A 267 -17.24 -20.81 6.22
N LEU A 268 -16.38 -20.02 5.58
CA LEU A 268 -15.82 -20.31 4.26
C LEU A 268 -14.33 -20.63 4.34
N SER A 269 -13.89 -21.53 3.47
CA SER A 269 -12.46 -21.79 3.26
C SER A 269 -11.79 -20.59 2.57
N SER A 270 -10.48 -20.45 2.78
CA SER A 270 -9.69 -19.34 2.20
C SER A 270 -9.78 -19.28 0.68
N PHE A 271 -9.86 -20.45 0.02
CA PHE A 271 -10.04 -20.53 -1.44
C PHE A 271 -11.43 -20.03 -1.89
N GLN A 272 -12.49 -20.39 -1.18
CA GLN A 272 -13.85 -19.91 -1.49
C GLN A 272 -13.95 -18.39 -1.33
N ILE A 273 -13.31 -17.82 -0.31
CA ILE A 273 -13.26 -16.37 -0.11
C ILE A 273 -12.57 -15.70 -1.29
N LEU A 274 -11.40 -16.21 -1.72
CA LEU A 274 -10.67 -15.67 -2.88
C LEU A 274 -11.52 -15.71 -4.16
N LEU A 275 -12.23 -16.82 -4.41
CA LEU A 275 -13.09 -16.93 -5.58
C LEU A 275 -14.24 -15.91 -5.56
N ILE A 276 -14.90 -15.76 -4.40
CA ILE A 276 -15.98 -14.78 -4.25
C ILE A 276 -15.45 -13.36 -4.47
N ASP A 277 -14.33 -13.00 -3.84
CA ASP A 277 -13.69 -11.68 -3.98
C ASP A 277 -13.35 -11.37 -5.43
N ILE A 278 -12.75 -12.32 -6.15
CA ILE A 278 -12.37 -12.14 -7.55
C ILE A 278 -13.61 -12.02 -8.44
N ILE A 279 -14.65 -12.82 -8.23
CA ILE A 279 -15.90 -12.73 -9.00
C ILE A 279 -16.57 -11.37 -8.79
N VAL A 280 -16.69 -10.92 -7.54
CA VAL A 280 -17.24 -9.59 -7.20
C VAL A 280 -16.38 -8.49 -7.81
N GLY A 281 -15.04 -8.66 -7.78
CA GLY A 281 -14.07 -7.76 -8.40
C GLY A 281 -14.22 -7.65 -9.91
N ILE A 282 -14.34 -8.77 -10.63
CA ILE A 282 -14.57 -8.81 -12.08
C ILE A 282 -15.88 -8.12 -12.43
N ILE A 283 -16.96 -8.42 -11.71
CA ILE A 283 -18.26 -7.76 -11.92
C ILE A 283 -18.10 -6.25 -11.73
N GLY A 284 -17.48 -5.82 -10.63
CA GLY A 284 -17.24 -4.39 -10.37
C GLY A 284 -16.41 -3.71 -11.46
N ALA A 285 -15.35 -4.36 -11.93
CA ALA A 285 -14.49 -3.84 -12.99
C ALA A 285 -15.19 -3.76 -14.35
N ILE A 286 -16.04 -4.74 -14.71
CA ILE A 286 -16.85 -4.71 -15.95
C ILE A 286 -17.82 -3.52 -15.93
N PHE A 287 -18.57 -3.36 -14.84
CA PHE A 287 -19.53 -2.26 -14.72
C PHE A 287 -18.85 -0.89 -14.77
N LEU A 288 -17.70 -0.74 -14.11
CA LEU A 288 -16.91 0.48 -14.22
C LEU A 288 -16.40 0.69 -15.65
N THR A 289 -15.92 -0.35 -16.33
CA THR A 289 -15.40 -0.20 -17.69
C THR A 289 -16.47 0.25 -18.68
N ILE A 290 -17.69 -0.28 -18.58
CA ILE A 290 -18.77 0.01 -19.54
C ILE A 290 -19.48 1.33 -19.21
N PHE A 291 -19.79 1.58 -17.94
CA PHE A 291 -20.76 2.62 -17.55
C PHE A 291 -20.16 3.79 -16.75
N SER A 292 -18.88 3.73 -16.33
CA SER A 292 -18.30 4.81 -15.50
C SER A 292 -18.26 6.17 -16.19
N ALA A 293 -18.11 6.20 -17.51
CA ALA A 293 -18.13 7.45 -18.28
C ALA A 293 -19.53 8.09 -18.36
N GLN A 294 -20.58 7.29 -18.20
CA GLN A 294 -21.97 7.72 -18.42
C GLN A 294 -22.68 8.09 -17.13
N SER A 295 -22.26 7.54 -15.99
CA SER A 295 -22.92 7.76 -14.71
C SER A 295 -21.94 7.84 -13.55
N ALA A 296 -21.95 8.99 -12.87
CA ALA A 296 -21.20 9.17 -11.63
C ALA A 296 -21.66 8.17 -10.55
N VAL A 297 -22.95 7.84 -10.49
CA VAL A 297 -23.52 6.92 -9.49
C VAL A 297 -22.91 5.52 -9.61
N VAL A 298 -22.78 5.02 -10.84
CA VAL A 298 -22.12 3.73 -11.13
C VAL A 298 -20.69 3.75 -10.58
N LEU A 299 -19.96 4.85 -10.81
CA LEU A 299 -18.59 4.97 -10.35
C LEU A 299 -18.50 4.85 -8.82
N TRP A 300 -19.35 5.54 -8.06
CA TRP A 300 -19.35 5.46 -6.60
C TRP A 300 -19.70 4.06 -6.08
N ILE A 301 -20.79 3.47 -6.59
CA ILE A 301 -21.28 2.16 -6.15
C ILE A 301 -20.21 1.10 -6.43
N PHE A 302 -19.70 1.03 -7.65
CA PHE A 302 -18.76 -0.03 -8.02
C PHE A 302 -17.34 0.20 -7.50
N THR A 303 -16.96 1.44 -7.15
CA THR A 303 -15.74 1.66 -6.36
C THR A 303 -15.87 1.09 -4.95
N ALA A 304 -17.04 1.25 -4.31
CA ALA A 304 -17.30 0.64 -2.99
C ALA A 304 -17.28 -0.89 -3.07
N VAL A 305 -17.91 -1.46 -4.11
CA VAL A 305 -17.88 -2.91 -4.38
C VAL A 305 -16.44 -3.41 -4.57
N LEU A 306 -15.60 -2.68 -5.31
CA LEU A 306 -14.20 -3.02 -5.47
C LEU A 306 -13.41 -2.95 -4.16
N GLY A 307 -13.62 -1.91 -3.35
CA GLY A 307 -13.02 -1.80 -2.02
C GLY A 307 -13.37 -3.01 -1.14
N PHE A 308 -14.64 -3.43 -1.18
CA PHE A 308 -15.09 -4.63 -0.48
C PHE A 308 -14.45 -5.91 -1.04
N ALA A 309 -14.40 -6.08 -2.36
CA ALA A 309 -13.79 -7.25 -3.00
C ALA A 309 -12.30 -7.42 -2.65
N TYR A 310 -11.52 -6.34 -2.65
CA TYR A 310 -10.10 -6.40 -2.27
C TYR A 310 -9.86 -6.65 -0.78
N SER A 311 -10.87 -6.43 0.07
CA SER A 311 -10.69 -6.33 1.50
C SER A 311 -10.12 -7.60 2.12
N THR A 312 -10.71 -8.75 1.78
CA THR A 312 -10.40 -10.07 2.32
C THR A 312 -9.35 -10.83 1.52
N THR A 313 -9.02 -10.35 0.33
CA THR A 313 -8.13 -11.03 -0.61
C THR A 313 -6.75 -11.28 0.00
N ASN A 314 -6.12 -10.28 0.64
CA ASN A 314 -4.79 -10.42 1.25
C ASN A 314 -4.77 -11.49 2.35
N GLY A 315 -5.68 -11.39 3.34
CA GLY A 315 -5.73 -12.36 4.43
C GLY A 315 -6.07 -13.77 3.95
N ALA A 316 -6.91 -13.89 2.92
CA ALA A 316 -7.33 -15.17 2.35
C ALA A 316 -6.18 -15.85 1.58
N VAL A 317 -5.37 -15.12 0.81
CA VAL A 317 -4.25 -15.74 0.08
C VAL A 317 -3.10 -16.12 1.01
N PHE A 318 -2.78 -15.33 2.05
CA PHE A 318 -1.82 -15.76 3.08
C PHE A 318 -2.28 -17.03 3.80
N SER A 319 -3.57 -17.11 4.14
CA SER A 319 -4.17 -18.29 4.76
C SER A 319 -4.18 -19.49 3.82
N TRP A 320 -4.54 -19.29 2.55
CA TRP A 320 -4.50 -20.33 1.53
C TRP A 320 -3.08 -20.88 1.36
N ALA A 321 -2.10 -19.99 1.17
CA ALA A 321 -0.72 -20.37 0.90
C ALA A 321 -0.10 -21.10 2.09
N ALA A 322 -0.30 -20.63 3.32
CA ALA A 322 0.21 -21.31 4.52
C ALA A 322 -0.45 -22.67 4.80
N ASN A 323 -1.65 -22.92 4.25
CA ASN A 323 -2.34 -24.20 4.39
C ASN A 323 -1.94 -25.22 3.32
N HIS A 324 -1.45 -24.77 2.16
CA HIS A 324 -1.20 -25.62 0.99
C HIS A 324 0.27 -25.73 0.59
N LEU A 325 1.12 -24.79 0.99
CA LEU A 325 2.55 -24.75 0.65
C LEU A 325 3.40 -25.16 1.88
N PRO A 326 4.59 -25.75 1.67
CA PRO A 326 5.53 -26.09 2.73
C PRO A 326 6.16 -24.80 3.29
N ASP A 327 6.50 -24.82 4.57
CA ASP A 327 7.14 -23.72 5.31
C ASP A 327 6.38 -22.38 5.29
N ASP A 328 5.45 -22.23 6.24
CA ASP A 328 4.60 -21.04 6.44
C ASP A 328 5.39 -19.72 6.37
N THR A 329 6.56 -19.68 6.99
CA THR A 329 7.38 -18.47 7.14
C THR A 329 8.02 -18.05 5.81
N TYR A 330 8.56 -19.00 5.03
CA TYR A 330 9.17 -18.69 3.73
C TYR A 330 8.13 -18.22 2.72
N VAL A 331 6.97 -18.88 2.71
CA VAL A 331 5.83 -18.51 1.87
C VAL A 331 5.38 -17.07 2.16
N ILE A 332 5.22 -16.72 3.44
CA ILE A 332 4.84 -15.36 3.85
C ILE A 332 5.86 -14.32 3.35
N VAL A 333 7.16 -14.58 3.49
CA VAL A 333 8.22 -13.68 3.01
C VAL A 333 8.06 -13.40 1.51
N VAL A 334 7.90 -14.46 0.70
CA VAL A 334 7.76 -14.34 -0.76
C VAL A 334 6.49 -13.58 -1.14
N LEU A 335 5.37 -13.82 -0.46
CA LEU A 335 4.13 -13.09 -0.68
C LEU A 335 4.25 -11.61 -0.31
N THR A 336 4.92 -11.28 0.80
CA THR A 336 5.17 -9.88 1.21
C THR A 336 6.10 -9.15 0.23
N ILE A 337 7.06 -9.85 -0.39
CA ILE A 337 7.86 -9.28 -1.49
C ILE A 337 6.97 -8.95 -2.69
N GLY A 338 6.07 -9.86 -3.07
CA GLY A 338 5.09 -9.61 -4.14
C GLY A 338 4.23 -8.38 -3.87
N GLU A 339 3.72 -8.25 -2.64
CA GLU A 339 2.96 -7.08 -2.18
C GLU A 339 3.77 -5.78 -2.35
N SER A 340 5.02 -5.78 -1.86
CA SER A 340 5.90 -4.61 -1.91
C SER A 340 6.26 -4.18 -3.35
N LEU A 341 6.47 -5.15 -4.24
CA LEU A 341 6.77 -4.87 -5.65
C LEU A 341 5.56 -4.26 -6.37
N GLY A 342 4.34 -4.70 -6.06
CA GLY A 342 3.13 -4.12 -6.65
C GLY A 342 2.97 -2.65 -6.29
N VAL A 343 3.14 -2.31 -5.00
CA VAL A 343 3.11 -0.92 -4.51
C VAL A 343 4.20 -0.07 -5.14
N LEU A 344 5.40 -0.61 -5.37
CA LEU A 344 6.50 0.12 -5.99
C LEU A 344 6.24 0.46 -7.47
N VAL A 345 5.73 -0.51 -8.24
CA VAL A 345 5.47 -0.34 -9.68
C VAL A 345 4.29 0.60 -9.92
N GLU A 346 3.31 0.58 -9.02
CA GLU A 346 2.01 1.21 -9.20
C GLU A 346 2.06 2.72 -9.56
N PRO A 347 2.66 3.63 -8.76
CA PRO A 347 2.63 5.06 -9.08
C PRO A 347 3.27 5.38 -10.42
N THR A 348 4.33 4.66 -10.79
CA THR A 348 5.05 4.90 -12.05
C THR A 348 4.26 4.42 -13.26
N LEU A 349 3.71 3.21 -13.19
CA LEU A 349 2.95 2.61 -14.27
C LEU A 349 1.62 3.34 -14.49
N VAL A 350 0.85 3.51 -13.42
CA VAL A 350 -0.48 4.13 -13.47
C VAL A 350 -0.36 5.59 -13.93
N THR A 351 0.56 6.37 -13.36
CA THR A 351 0.71 7.78 -13.74
C THR A 351 1.16 7.94 -15.19
N SER A 352 2.06 7.08 -15.67
CA SER A 352 2.56 7.14 -17.05
C SER A 352 1.45 6.80 -18.06
N ILE A 353 0.71 5.71 -17.80
CA ILE A 353 -0.39 5.30 -18.68
C ILE A 353 -1.55 6.31 -18.63
N PHE A 354 -1.89 6.81 -17.43
CA PHE A 354 -2.94 7.81 -17.26
C PHE A 354 -2.69 9.07 -18.09
N LYS A 355 -1.43 9.53 -18.18
CA LYS A 355 -1.05 10.69 -19.00
C LYS A 355 -1.18 10.43 -20.51
N LEU A 356 -0.98 9.19 -20.96
CA LEU A 356 -0.94 8.86 -22.39
C LEU A 356 -2.32 8.59 -22.99
N THR A 357 -3.19 7.89 -22.24
CA THR A 357 -4.47 7.36 -22.79
C THR A 357 -5.71 7.83 -22.02
N GLY A 358 -5.53 8.56 -20.92
CA GLY A 358 -6.62 9.14 -20.14
C GLY A 358 -7.17 8.24 -19.01
N PRO A 359 -8.19 8.72 -18.28
CA PRO A 359 -8.66 8.10 -17.03
C PRO A 359 -9.34 6.74 -17.22
N MET A 360 -9.94 6.48 -18.38
CA MET A 360 -10.63 5.21 -18.66
C MET A 360 -9.67 4.02 -18.74
N THR A 361 -8.38 4.24 -19.02
CA THR A 361 -7.38 3.17 -19.06
C THR A 361 -7.23 2.45 -17.74
N LEU A 362 -7.48 3.17 -16.65
CA LEU A 362 -7.43 2.58 -15.32
C LEU A 362 -8.46 1.46 -15.14
N MET A 363 -9.67 1.64 -15.67
CA MET A 363 -10.74 0.63 -15.54
C MET A 363 -10.40 -0.65 -16.30
N TYR A 364 -9.77 -0.51 -17.48
CA TYR A 364 -9.26 -1.65 -18.23
C TYR A 364 -8.13 -2.38 -17.50
N ILE A 365 -7.19 -1.64 -16.88
CA ILE A 365 -6.11 -2.24 -16.07
C ILE A 365 -6.71 -3.04 -14.90
N MET A 366 -7.73 -2.51 -14.23
CA MET A 366 -8.41 -3.23 -13.15
C MET A 366 -9.06 -4.54 -13.61
N LEU A 367 -9.78 -4.50 -14.74
CA LEU A 367 -10.39 -5.70 -15.31
C LEU A 367 -9.35 -6.77 -15.66
N ILE A 368 -8.29 -6.37 -16.37
CA ILE A 368 -7.17 -7.27 -16.73
C ILE A 368 -6.52 -7.83 -15.47
N GLY A 369 -6.29 -6.99 -14.47
CA GLY A 369 -5.70 -7.38 -13.19
C GLY A 369 -6.49 -8.47 -12.48
N PHE A 370 -7.82 -8.32 -12.38
CA PHE A 370 -8.67 -9.37 -11.80
C PHE A 370 -8.68 -10.68 -12.61
N LEU A 371 -8.61 -10.60 -13.94
CA LEU A 371 -8.50 -11.79 -14.79
C LEU A 371 -7.15 -12.52 -14.56
N VAL A 372 -6.05 -11.77 -14.45
CA VAL A 372 -4.73 -12.36 -14.10
C VAL A 372 -4.75 -12.97 -12.71
N MET A 373 -5.38 -12.30 -11.74
CA MET A 373 -5.59 -12.85 -10.39
C MET A 373 -6.36 -14.17 -10.43
N LEU A 374 -7.48 -14.24 -11.18
CA LEU A 374 -8.25 -15.47 -11.36
C LEU A 374 -7.40 -16.60 -11.94
N LEU A 375 -6.70 -16.32 -13.04
CA LEU A 375 -5.85 -17.32 -13.70
C LEU A 375 -4.75 -17.83 -12.77
N SER A 376 -4.07 -16.92 -12.07
CA SER A 376 -2.97 -17.28 -11.17
C SER A 376 -3.42 -18.17 -10.01
N ILE A 377 -4.54 -17.86 -9.34
CA ILE A 377 -5.02 -18.68 -8.22
C ILE A 377 -5.63 -20.02 -8.68
N MET A 378 -6.29 -20.05 -9.84
CA MET A 378 -6.78 -21.31 -10.44
C MET A 378 -5.63 -22.23 -10.84
N SER A 379 -4.61 -21.69 -11.50
CA SER A 379 -3.40 -22.44 -11.85
C SER A 379 -2.67 -22.93 -10.60
N ALA A 380 -2.54 -22.09 -9.57
CA ALA A 380 -1.90 -22.47 -8.31
C ALA A 380 -2.67 -23.62 -7.62
N GLN A 381 -4.00 -23.50 -7.51
CA GLN A 381 -4.85 -24.55 -6.93
C GLN A 381 -4.79 -25.84 -7.74
N PHE A 382 -4.83 -25.76 -9.08
CA PHE A 382 -4.74 -26.93 -9.94
C PHE A 382 -3.43 -27.69 -9.77
N ILE A 383 -2.29 -26.98 -9.73
CA ILE A 383 -0.97 -27.59 -9.51
C ILE A 383 -0.90 -28.26 -8.14
N VAL A 384 -1.39 -27.59 -7.09
CA VAL A 384 -1.40 -28.16 -5.73
C VAL A 384 -2.26 -29.43 -5.67
N THR A 385 -3.47 -29.42 -6.25
CA THR A 385 -4.35 -30.60 -6.27
C THR A 385 -3.71 -31.76 -7.04
N LYS A 386 -3.10 -31.49 -8.21
CA LYS A 386 -2.35 -32.48 -9.00
C LYS A 386 -1.21 -33.12 -8.20
N CYS A 387 -0.42 -32.31 -7.51
CA CYS A 387 0.68 -32.80 -6.67
C CYS A 387 0.18 -33.66 -5.50
N CYS A 388 -1.04 -33.44 -5.01
CA CYS A 388 -1.68 -34.28 -4.00
C CYS A 388 -2.20 -35.61 -4.59
N GLU A 389 -2.82 -35.59 -5.78
CA GLU A 389 -3.39 -36.77 -6.45
C GLU A 389 -2.33 -37.78 -6.91
N ASP A 390 -1.14 -37.33 -7.29
CA ASP A 390 -0.04 -38.20 -7.76
C ASP A 390 0.60 -39.06 -6.64
N GLY A 391 -0.10 -39.30 -5.52
CA GLY A 391 0.28 -40.28 -4.51
C GLY A 391 1.50 -39.91 -3.64
N LYS A 392 2.03 -38.69 -3.75
CA LYS A 392 3.07 -38.19 -2.81
C LYS A 392 2.54 -37.90 -1.40
N LEU A 393 1.22 -38.01 -1.16
CA LEU A 393 0.58 -37.74 0.13
C LEU A 393 -0.10 -38.96 0.80
N ASP A 394 -0.31 -40.09 0.10
CA ASP A 394 -0.90 -41.29 0.72
C ASP A 394 0.06 -41.98 1.71
N SER A 395 1.38 -41.74 1.60
CA SER A 395 2.34 -42.15 2.62
C SER A 395 2.25 -41.35 3.93
N LEU A 396 1.55 -40.20 3.92
CA LEU A 396 1.39 -39.29 5.06
C LEU A 396 0.07 -39.49 5.82
N ALA A 397 -0.98 -39.97 5.17
CA ALA A 397 -2.25 -40.30 5.83
C ALA A 397 -2.15 -41.61 6.62
N GLY A 398 -1.40 -42.60 6.12
CA GLY A 398 -1.19 -43.89 6.78
C GLY A 398 -0.35 -43.84 8.07
N LYS A 399 0.51 -42.83 8.24
CA LYS A 399 1.32 -42.63 9.47
C LYS A 399 0.68 -41.71 10.51
N ARG A 400 -0.36 -40.94 10.16
CA ARG A 400 -0.99 -39.95 11.05
C ARG A 400 -2.08 -40.49 11.95
N LEU A 401 -2.59 -41.70 11.67
CA LEU A 401 -3.54 -42.36 12.56
C LEU A 401 -2.84 -43.03 13.76
N ASP A 402 -1.52 -43.19 13.71
CA ASP A 402 -0.74 -43.81 14.78
C ASP A 402 -0.21 -42.78 15.82
N GLU A 403 -0.14 -41.48 15.49
CA GLU A 403 0.37 -40.44 16.41
C GLU A 403 -0.73 -39.70 17.20
N ASP A 404 -2.01 -39.90 16.87
CA ASP A 404 -3.14 -39.29 17.62
C ASP A 404 -3.65 -40.18 18.78
N TYR A 405 -2.95 -41.29 19.10
CA TYR A 405 -3.33 -42.24 20.16
C TYR A 405 -2.32 -42.46 21.30
N ASP A 406 -1.27 -41.64 21.43
CA ASP A 406 -0.35 -41.68 22.59
C ASP A 406 -0.17 -40.34 23.29
#